data_AF-A0AAD4T3F8-F1
#
_entry.id   AF-A0AAD4T3F8-F1
#
_cell.length_a   1.000
_cell.length_b   1.000
_cell.length_c   1.000
_cell.angle_alpha   90.00
_cell.angle_beta   90.00
_cell.angle_gamma   90.00
#
_symmetry.space_group_name_H-M   'P 1'
#
loop_
_entity.id
_entity.type
_entity.pdbx_description
1 polymer ?
#
loop_
_entity_poly.entity_id
_entity_poly.type
_entity_poly.pdbx_seq_one_letter_code
_entity_poly.pdbx_strand_id
1 'polypeptide(L)'
;MSEEEALTNFARWEPPHGSFQLNYPWKHYLEIGKVTRQCAYRIEELHNCIISKIQGQSDFIKIIQDACMELSKESGITLQELSAAVKQMTYPKAAPTHIKNLKKTAANLKIVLKTVTLENANVLEDVMPGAMVASLLVDIVECIEDIAESVIELAHLAKFKGADLAS
;
A
#
# COMPACT_ATOMS: atom_id res chain seq x y z
N MET A 1 24.16 8.35 7.80
CA MET A 1 23.84 8.51 6.37
C MET A 1 23.65 7.11 5.81
N SER A 2 22.43 6.75 5.41
CA SER A 2 22.16 5.48 4.73
C SER A 2 22.75 5.50 3.31
N GLU A 3 22.91 4.34 2.69
CA GLU A 3 23.36 4.25 1.29
C GLU A 3 22.44 5.04 0.33
N GLU A 4 21.12 4.97 0.56
CA GLU A 4 20.14 5.68 -0.26
C GLU A 4 20.23 7.20 -0.10
N GLU A 5 20.49 7.69 1.12
CA GLU A 5 20.74 9.12 1.35
C GLU A 5 22.00 9.59 0.61
N ALA A 6 23.04 8.76 0.58
CA ALA A 6 24.25 9.05 -0.20
C ALA A 6 23.95 9.12 -1.71
N LEU A 7 23.24 8.13 -2.25
CA LEU A 7 22.82 8.09 -3.67
C LEU A 7 21.96 9.30 -4.05
N THR A 8 21.04 9.69 -3.17
CA THR A 8 20.18 10.89 -3.36
C THR A 8 21.00 12.18 -3.38
N ASN A 9 22.03 12.26 -2.53
CA ASN A 9 22.95 13.40 -2.53
C ASN A 9 23.77 13.47 -3.81
N PHE A 10 24.20 12.33 -4.36
CA PHE A 10 24.88 12.29 -5.66
C PHE A 10 23.96 12.69 -6.81
N ALA A 11 22.73 12.16 -6.85
CA ALA A 11 21.75 12.44 -7.88
C ALA A 11 21.40 13.95 -7.99
N ARG A 12 21.49 14.68 -6.87
CA ARG A 12 21.29 16.15 -6.85
C ARG A 12 22.29 16.91 -7.71
N TRP A 13 23.48 16.35 -7.94
CA TRP A 13 24.54 16.98 -8.74
C TRP A 13 24.48 16.60 -10.21
N GLU A 14 23.56 15.70 -10.61
CA GLU A 14 23.45 15.31 -12.00
C GLU A 14 22.96 16.50 -12.86
N PRO A 15 23.57 16.73 -14.03
CA PRO A 15 23.06 17.71 -14.96
C PRO A 15 21.65 17.31 -15.42
N PRO A 16 20.79 18.27 -15.77
CA PRO A 16 19.45 17.97 -16.29
C PRO A 16 19.51 17.05 -17.51
N HIS A 17 18.68 16.00 -17.51
CA HIS A 17 18.65 15.03 -18.61
C HIS A 17 17.29 14.33 -18.71
N GLY A 18 16.80 14.15 -19.94
CA GLY A 18 15.49 13.55 -20.19
C GLY A 18 14.38 14.26 -19.42
N SER A 19 13.66 13.52 -18.59
CA SER A 19 12.58 14.03 -17.73
C SER A 19 13.07 14.57 -16.38
N PHE A 20 14.35 14.36 -16.05
CA PHE A 20 14.97 14.86 -14.82
C PHE A 20 15.44 16.30 -15.02
N GLN A 21 14.63 17.24 -14.59
CA GLN A 21 14.89 18.68 -14.70
C GLN A 21 15.86 19.18 -13.62
N LEU A 22 16.33 20.43 -13.74
CA LEU A 22 17.08 21.09 -12.69
C LEU A 22 16.25 21.15 -11.39
N ASN A 23 16.91 20.93 -10.24
CA ASN A 23 16.26 20.87 -8.92
C ASN A 23 15.21 19.75 -8.78
N TYR A 24 15.46 18.60 -9.40
CA TYR A 24 14.59 17.44 -9.30
C TYR A 24 14.37 16.99 -7.83
N PRO A 25 13.15 16.58 -7.43
CA PRO A 25 12.79 16.28 -6.04
C PRO A 25 13.29 14.89 -5.58
N TRP A 26 14.59 14.66 -5.63
CA TRP A 26 15.20 13.37 -5.28
C TRP A 26 14.86 12.89 -3.87
N LYS A 27 14.65 13.81 -2.91
CA LYS A 27 14.28 13.46 -1.54
C LYS A 27 12.94 12.72 -1.45
N HIS A 28 11.99 12.99 -2.34
CA HIS A 28 10.69 12.30 -2.35
C HIS A 28 10.81 10.84 -2.73
N TYR A 29 11.85 10.45 -3.49
CA TYR A 29 12.14 9.03 -3.74
C TYR A 29 12.59 8.29 -2.47
N LEU A 30 13.27 8.97 -1.54
CA LEU A 30 13.62 8.40 -0.24
C LEU A 30 12.39 8.15 0.62
N GLU A 31 11.46 9.12 0.65
CA GLU A 31 10.21 8.95 1.40
C GLU A 31 9.38 7.81 0.82
N ILE A 32 9.21 7.75 -0.52
CA ILE A 32 8.55 6.61 -1.20
C ILE A 32 9.24 5.29 -0.84
N GLY A 33 10.57 5.23 -0.88
CA GLY A 33 11.33 4.03 -0.53
C GLY A 33 11.09 3.59 0.92
N LYS A 34 11.05 4.54 1.86
CA LYS A 34 10.76 4.30 3.28
C LYS A 34 9.37 3.73 3.49
N VAL A 35 8.32 4.36 2.96
CA VAL A 35 6.94 3.86 3.12
C VAL A 35 6.73 2.53 2.37
N THR A 36 7.39 2.34 1.22
CA THR A 36 7.35 1.07 0.48
C THR A 36 7.96 -0.08 1.27
N ARG A 37 9.10 0.14 1.95
CA ARG A 37 9.70 -0.88 2.83
C ARG A 37 8.81 -1.23 4.00
N GLN A 38 8.19 -0.23 4.63
CA GLN A 38 7.22 -0.48 5.70
C GLN A 38 6.04 -1.32 5.20
N CYS A 39 5.56 -1.08 3.97
CA CYS A 39 4.53 -1.91 3.34
C CYS A 39 5.03 -3.34 3.12
N ALA A 40 6.26 -3.50 2.63
CA ALA A 40 6.85 -4.81 2.36
C ALA A 40 6.95 -5.67 3.64
N TYR A 41 7.35 -5.08 4.77
CA TYR A 41 7.39 -5.80 6.06
C TYR A 41 6.00 -6.29 6.49
N ARG A 42 4.95 -5.49 6.30
CA ARG A 42 3.56 -5.91 6.61
C ARG A 42 3.08 -7.02 5.69
N ILE A 43 3.46 -6.98 4.40
CA ILE A 43 3.16 -8.06 3.44
C ILE A 43 3.90 -9.35 3.84
N GLU A 44 5.15 -9.25 4.29
CA GLU A 44 5.92 -10.37 4.81
C GLU A 44 5.28 -10.95 6.08
N GLU A 45 4.83 -10.10 7.00
CA GLU A 45 4.10 -10.52 8.20
C GLU A 45 2.79 -11.23 7.85
N LEU A 46 2.03 -10.69 6.89
CA LEU A 46 0.81 -11.32 6.36
C LEU A 46 1.12 -12.70 5.77
N HIS A 47 2.17 -12.81 4.96
CA HIS A 47 2.60 -14.06 4.35
C HIS A 47 2.95 -15.11 5.43
N ASN A 48 3.74 -14.71 6.43
CA ASN A 48 4.11 -15.57 7.55
C ASN A 48 2.88 -15.98 8.37
N CYS A 49 1.93 -15.06 8.60
CA CYS A 49 0.67 -15.35 9.29
C CYS A 49 -0.17 -16.39 8.54
N ILE A 50 -0.29 -16.25 7.23
CA ILE A 50 -1.02 -17.21 6.38
C ILE A 50 -0.38 -18.60 6.45
N ILE A 51 0.95 -18.70 6.30
CA ILE A 51 1.66 -19.99 6.31
C ILE A 51 1.63 -20.66 7.68
N SER A 52 1.83 -19.91 8.77
CA SER A 52 2.03 -20.48 10.11
C SER A 52 0.73 -20.67 10.90
N LYS A 53 -0.34 -19.92 10.60
CA LYS A 53 -1.54 -19.87 11.45
C LYS A 53 -2.83 -20.31 10.77
N ILE A 54 -2.89 -20.30 9.43
CA ILE A 54 -4.07 -20.84 8.72
C ILE A 54 -3.90 -22.34 8.59
N GLN A 55 -4.35 -23.09 9.59
CA GLN A 55 -4.37 -24.55 9.59
C GLN A 55 -5.80 -25.05 9.79
N GLY A 56 -6.65 -24.81 8.77
CA GLY A 56 -8.07 -25.18 8.77
C GLY A 56 -8.95 -24.09 8.18
N GLN A 57 -10.12 -24.46 7.63
CA GLN A 57 -11.15 -23.53 7.17
C GLN A 57 -12.22 -23.37 8.26
N SER A 58 -12.00 -22.50 9.24
CA SER A 58 -13.06 -22.11 10.18
C SER A 58 -14.16 -21.35 9.43
N ASP A 59 -15.39 -21.39 9.94
CA ASP A 59 -16.51 -20.65 9.33
C ASP A 59 -16.24 -19.14 9.32
N PHE A 60 -15.47 -18.66 10.28
CA PHE A 60 -14.99 -17.28 10.30
C PHE A 60 -14.10 -16.94 9.10
N ILE A 61 -13.11 -17.80 8.78
CA ILE A 61 -12.24 -17.59 7.62
C ILE A 61 -13.09 -17.48 6.35
N LYS A 62 -14.11 -18.31 6.18
CA LYS A 62 -15.01 -18.26 5.01
C LYS A 62 -15.78 -16.93 4.92
N ILE A 63 -16.21 -16.37 6.05
CA ILE A 63 -16.94 -15.09 6.11
C ILE A 63 -16.06 -13.94 5.60
N ILE A 64 -14.78 -13.91 5.98
CA ILE A 64 -13.87 -12.80 5.63
C ILE A 64 -13.10 -13.03 4.33
N GLN A 65 -13.08 -14.27 3.81
CA GLN A 65 -12.25 -14.67 2.69
C GLN A 65 -12.46 -13.81 1.45
N ASP A 66 -13.71 -13.62 1.03
CA ASP A 66 -14.02 -12.86 -0.18
C ASP A 66 -13.57 -11.41 -0.06
N ALA A 67 -13.82 -10.77 1.09
CA ALA A 67 -13.39 -9.40 1.35
C ALA A 67 -11.86 -9.26 1.40
N CYS A 68 -11.16 -10.22 2.02
CA CYS A 68 -9.70 -10.26 2.05
C CYS A 68 -9.10 -10.47 0.65
N MET A 69 -9.71 -11.32 -0.17
CA MET A 69 -9.27 -11.57 -1.55
C MET A 69 -9.48 -10.34 -2.44
N GLU A 70 -10.64 -9.68 -2.34
CA GLU A 70 -10.92 -8.44 -3.05
C GLU A 70 -9.93 -7.34 -2.68
N LEU A 71 -9.69 -7.12 -1.37
CA LEU A 71 -8.70 -6.17 -0.88
C LEU A 71 -7.29 -6.46 -1.38
N SER A 72 -6.86 -7.72 -1.33
CA SER A 72 -5.53 -8.13 -1.81
C SER A 72 -5.36 -7.86 -3.30
N LYS A 73 -6.39 -8.19 -4.11
CA LYS A 73 -6.38 -7.97 -5.55
C LYS A 73 -6.31 -6.47 -5.88
N GLU A 74 -7.18 -5.67 -5.27
CA GLU A 74 -7.24 -4.23 -5.52
C GLU A 74 -5.96 -3.52 -5.05
N SER A 75 -5.37 -3.99 -3.94
CA SER A 75 -4.07 -3.54 -3.45
C SER A 75 -2.96 -3.79 -4.47
N GLY A 76 -2.92 -4.99 -5.04
CA GLY A 76 -1.95 -5.35 -6.08
C GLY A 76 -2.10 -4.51 -7.35
N ILE A 77 -3.34 -4.26 -7.80
CA ILE A 77 -3.62 -3.39 -8.95
C ILE A 77 -3.14 -1.96 -8.68
N THR A 78 -3.47 -1.42 -7.51
CA THR A 78 -3.09 -0.05 -7.11
C THR A 78 -1.57 0.11 -7.06
N LEU A 79 -0.85 -0.83 -6.44
CA LEU A 79 0.61 -0.82 -6.40
C LEU A 79 1.24 -0.93 -7.79
N GLN A 80 0.66 -1.74 -8.69
CA GLN A 80 1.13 -1.84 -10.08
C GLN A 80 0.93 -0.53 -10.84
N GLU A 81 -0.21 0.16 -10.65
CA GLU A 81 -0.47 1.46 -11.27
C GLU A 81 0.51 2.52 -10.77
N LEU A 82 0.70 2.62 -9.45
CA LEU A 82 1.66 3.57 -8.85
C LEU A 82 3.09 3.28 -9.34
N SER A 83 3.48 2.01 -9.42
CA SER A 83 4.78 1.62 -9.97
C SER A 83 4.94 2.03 -11.43
N ALA A 84 3.91 1.82 -12.25
CA ALA A 84 3.92 2.21 -13.66
C ALA A 84 4.01 3.73 -13.82
N ALA A 85 3.27 4.48 -13.00
CA ALA A 85 3.29 5.95 -12.98
C ALA A 85 4.69 6.49 -12.68
N VAL A 86 5.37 5.98 -11.65
CA VAL A 86 6.75 6.38 -11.32
C VAL A 86 7.73 6.00 -12.44
N LYS A 87 7.63 4.78 -12.99
CA LYS A 87 8.52 4.31 -14.07
C LYS A 87 8.36 5.12 -15.36
N GLN A 88 7.13 5.48 -15.70
CA GLN A 88 6.80 6.21 -16.93
C GLN A 88 6.81 7.73 -16.73
N MET A 89 6.96 8.20 -15.50
CA MET A 89 6.82 9.60 -15.09
C MET A 89 5.52 10.22 -15.59
N THR A 90 4.44 9.49 -15.39
CA THR A 90 3.07 9.87 -15.73
C THR A 90 2.25 10.00 -14.45
N TYR A 91 1.29 10.92 -14.44
CA TYR A 91 0.42 11.09 -13.29
C TYR A 91 -0.50 9.86 -13.09
N PRO A 92 -0.59 9.27 -11.88
CA PRO A 92 -1.44 8.11 -11.60
C PRO A 92 -2.92 8.52 -11.50
N LYS A 93 -3.59 8.66 -12.64
CA LYS A 93 -4.95 9.21 -12.70
C LYS A 93 -6.02 8.36 -11.99
N ALA A 94 -5.90 7.03 -12.01
CA ALA A 94 -6.92 6.17 -11.41
C ALA A 94 -6.62 5.86 -9.93
N ALA A 95 -5.37 5.99 -9.49
CA ALA A 95 -4.97 5.73 -8.11
C ALA A 95 -5.85 6.39 -7.04
N PRO A 96 -6.22 7.70 -7.10
CA PRO A 96 -7.12 8.30 -6.11
C PRO A 96 -8.48 7.59 -5.98
N THR A 97 -9.01 7.08 -7.09
CA THR A 97 -10.28 6.34 -7.10
C THR A 97 -10.10 4.95 -6.50
N HIS A 98 -9.03 4.25 -6.88
CA HIS A 98 -8.70 2.93 -6.33
C HIS A 98 -8.44 2.98 -4.82
N ILE A 99 -7.71 3.99 -4.33
CA ILE A 99 -7.46 4.20 -2.89
C ILE A 99 -8.77 4.44 -2.14
N LYS A 100 -9.66 5.29 -2.66
CA LYS A 100 -10.97 5.53 -2.04
C LYS A 100 -11.79 4.23 -1.91
N ASN A 101 -11.76 3.38 -2.95
CA ASN A 101 -12.43 2.08 -2.92
C ASN A 101 -11.77 1.13 -1.92
N LEU A 102 -10.43 1.04 -1.93
CA LEU A 102 -9.66 0.25 -0.96
C LEU A 102 -10.01 0.63 0.48
N LYS A 103 -10.02 1.92 0.82
CA LYS A 103 -10.38 2.40 2.16
C LYS A 103 -11.79 2.03 2.55
N LYS A 104 -12.74 2.14 1.63
CA LYS A 104 -14.13 1.74 1.88
C LYS A 104 -14.22 0.25 2.20
N THR A 105 -13.56 -0.59 1.40
CA THR A 105 -13.58 -2.05 1.61
C THR A 105 -12.84 -2.43 2.90
N ALA A 106 -11.72 -1.79 3.22
CA ALA A 106 -10.99 -1.99 4.47
C ALA A 106 -11.83 -1.59 5.70
N ALA A 107 -12.55 -0.47 5.62
CA ALA A 107 -13.47 -0.05 6.68
C ALA A 107 -14.61 -1.06 6.88
N ASN A 108 -15.19 -1.58 5.79
CA ASN A 108 -16.21 -2.63 5.87
C ASN A 108 -15.66 -3.91 6.52
N LEU A 109 -14.47 -4.36 6.12
CA LEU A 109 -13.82 -5.52 6.74
C LEU A 109 -13.58 -5.29 8.24
N LYS A 110 -13.12 -4.10 8.63
CA LYS A 110 -12.92 -3.72 10.03
C LYS A 110 -14.22 -3.77 10.85
N ILE A 111 -15.36 -3.43 10.25
CA ILE A 111 -16.68 -3.57 10.89
C ILE A 111 -17.02 -5.05 11.06
N VAL A 112 -16.92 -5.87 10.00
CA VAL A 112 -17.19 -7.31 10.06
C VAL A 112 -16.32 -7.99 11.14
N LEU A 113 -15.03 -7.66 11.18
CA LEU A 113 -14.11 -8.18 12.18
C LEU A 113 -14.56 -7.87 13.60
N LYS A 114 -14.95 -6.62 13.88
CA LYS A 114 -15.42 -6.20 15.21
C LYS A 114 -16.71 -6.90 15.61
N THR A 115 -17.67 -7.02 14.70
CA THR A 115 -18.95 -7.70 14.98
C THR A 115 -18.70 -9.16 15.34
N VAL A 116 -17.94 -9.86 14.50
CA VAL A 116 -17.72 -11.30 14.69
C VAL A 116 -16.83 -11.61 15.90
N THR A 117 -15.85 -10.77 16.22
CA THR A 117 -15.04 -10.94 17.45
C THR A 117 -15.86 -10.67 18.72
N LEU A 118 -16.81 -9.73 18.70
CA LEU A 118 -17.68 -9.46 19.85
C LEU A 118 -18.69 -10.60 20.08
N GLU A 119 -19.25 -11.16 19.02
CA GLU A 119 -20.21 -12.26 19.07
C GLU A 119 -19.57 -13.60 19.48
N ASN A 120 -18.30 -13.81 19.12
CA ASN A 120 -17.57 -15.07 19.34
C ASN A 120 -16.47 -14.98 20.42
N ALA A 121 -16.63 -14.11 21.43
CA ALA A 121 -15.65 -13.93 22.50
C ALA A 121 -15.25 -15.24 23.23
N ASN A 122 -16.09 -16.28 23.15
CA ASN A 122 -15.88 -17.60 23.76
C ASN A 122 -15.17 -18.62 22.85
N VAL A 123 -14.90 -18.30 21.57
CA VAL A 123 -14.30 -19.19 20.55
C VAL A 123 -13.10 -18.49 19.90
N LEU A 124 -12.20 -17.97 20.74
CA LEU A 124 -11.10 -17.11 20.30
C LEU A 124 -10.05 -17.85 19.45
N GLU A 125 -9.81 -19.15 19.69
CA GLU A 125 -8.82 -19.94 18.94
C GLU A 125 -9.16 -20.06 17.45
N ASP A 126 -10.43 -20.21 17.09
CA ASP A 126 -10.87 -20.38 15.68
C ASP A 126 -10.95 -19.07 14.90
N VAL A 127 -11.04 -17.94 15.61
CA VAL A 127 -11.19 -16.59 15.04
C VAL A 127 -9.84 -15.89 14.91
N MET A 128 -8.90 -16.15 15.82
CA MET A 128 -7.65 -15.39 15.93
C MET A 128 -6.80 -15.39 14.65
N PRO A 129 -6.52 -16.52 13.97
CA PRO A 129 -5.74 -16.51 12.74
C PRO A 129 -6.35 -15.67 11.61
N GLY A 130 -7.66 -15.80 11.38
CA GLY A 130 -8.37 -15.01 10.36
C GLY A 130 -8.38 -13.52 10.71
N ALA A 131 -8.50 -13.18 12.00
CA ALA A 131 -8.59 -11.80 12.45
C ALA A 131 -7.24 -11.09 12.32
N MET A 132 -6.14 -11.81 12.60
CA MET A 132 -4.79 -11.32 12.34
C MET A 132 -4.57 -11.03 10.85
N VAL A 133 -4.92 -11.97 9.98
CA VAL A 133 -4.78 -11.82 8.52
C VAL A 133 -5.57 -10.61 8.01
N ALA A 134 -6.82 -10.47 8.44
CA ALA A 134 -7.66 -9.37 8.04
C ALA A 134 -7.16 -8.02 8.59
N SER A 135 -6.62 -7.99 9.81
CA SER A 135 -6.03 -6.77 10.40
C SER A 135 -4.76 -6.36 9.66
N LEU A 136 -3.86 -7.31 9.37
CA LEU A 136 -2.65 -7.05 8.58
C LEU A 136 -2.97 -6.55 7.17
N LEU A 137 -4.03 -7.09 6.54
CA LEU A 137 -4.50 -6.57 5.26
C LEU A 137 -5.00 -5.12 5.35
N VAL A 138 -5.70 -4.74 6.42
CA VAL A 138 -6.10 -3.35 6.65
C VAL A 138 -4.85 -2.45 6.82
N ASP A 139 -3.85 -2.90 7.58
CA ASP A 139 -2.61 -2.14 7.77
C ASP A 139 -1.80 -1.99 6.46
N ILE A 140 -1.86 -2.99 5.57
CA ILE A 140 -1.28 -2.91 4.22
C ILE A 140 -1.99 -1.84 3.38
N VAL A 141 -3.32 -1.77 3.47
CA VAL A 141 -4.10 -0.72 2.76
C VAL A 141 -3.71 0.68 3.22
N GLU A 142 -3.55 0.89 4.52
CA GLU A 142 -3.06 2.16 5.08
C GLU A 142 -1.66 2.49 4.53
N CYS A 143 -0.78 1.49 4.42
CA CYS A 143 0.55 1.71 3.85
C CYS A 143 0.53 2.01 2.33
N ILE A 144 -0.40 1.43 1.58
CA ILE A 144 -0.59 1.73 0.14
C ILE A 144 -1.10 3.15 -0.04
N GLU A 145 -1.93 3.65 0.87
CA GLU A 145 -2.34 5.06 0.90
C GLU A 145 -1.13 5.97 1.08
N ASP A 146 -0.26 5.72 2.06
CA ASP A 146 0.96 6.51 2.28
C ASP A 146 1.89 6.52 1.04
N ILE A 147 2.03 5.36 0.38
CA ILE A 147 2.80 5.25 -0.88
C ILE A 147 2.15 6.11 -1.96
N ALA A 148 0.83 6.03 -2.12
CA ALA A 148 0.12 6.76 -3.15
C ALA A 148 0.19 8.27 -2.95
N GLU A 149 0.01 8.75 -1.73
CA GLU A 149 0.16 10.16 -1.38
C GLU A 149 1.57 10.66 -1.73
N SER A 150 2.60 9.89 -1.34
CA SER A 150 4.01 10.21 -1.65
C SER A 150 4.29 10.24 -3.15
N VAL A 151 3.71 9.31 -3.92
CA VAL A 151 3.84 9.24 -5.39
C VAL A 151 3.10 10.39 -6.08
N ILE A 152 1.91 10.75 -5.60
CA ILE A 152 1.13 11.88 -6.13
C ILE A 152 1.87 13.19 -5.87
N GLU A 153 2.40 13.39 -4.66
CA GLU A 153 3.21 14.56 -4.33
C GLU A 153 4.45 14.66 -5.22
N LEU A 154 5.18 13.54 -5.38
CA LEU A 154 6.30 13.46 -6.31
C LEU A 154 5.87 13.83 -7.73
N ALA A 155 4.74 13.32 -8.21
CA ALA A 155 4.26 13.57 -9.57
C ALA A 155 4.02 15.08 -9.82
N HIS A 156 3.48 15.80 -8.84
CA HIS A 156 3.34 17.25 -8.92
C HIS A 156 4.69 17.98 -8.88
N LEU A 157 5.56 17.65 -7.93
CA LEU A 157 6.86 18.32 -7.76
C LEU A 157 7.81 18.08 -8.95
N ALA A 158 7.82 16.86 -9.48
CA ALA A 158 8.63 16.45 -10.62
C ALA A 158 7.98 16.77 -11.97
N LYS A 159 6.77 17.35 -11.98
CA LYS A 159 5.99 17.70 -13.18
C LYS A 159 5.82 16.50 -14.11
N PHE A 160 5.38 15.37 -13.55
CA PHE A 160 5.03 14.19 -14.33
C PHE A 160 4.00 14.53 -15.40
N LYS A 161 4.07 13.81 -16.52
CA LYS A 161 3.16 14.03 -17.63
C LYS A 161 1.72 13.83 -17.18
N GLY A 162 0.92 14.88 -17.28
CA GLY A 162 -0.50 14.89 -16.92
C GLY A 162 -0.82 15.37 -15.50
N ALA A 163 0.17 15.75 -14.70
CA ALA A 163 -0.04 16.27 -13.34
C ALA A 163 -0.74 17.64 -13.34
N ASP A 164 -0.46 18.51 -14.33
CA ASP A 164 -1.04 19.86 -14.42
C ASP A 164 -2.57 19.84 -14.65
N LEU A 165 -3.10 18.78 -15.27
CA LEU A 165 -4.53 18.60 -15.58
C LEU A 165 -5.33 17.99 -14.43
N ALA A 166 -4.66 17.62 -13.32
CA ALA A 166 -5.24 16.91 -12.20
C ALA A 166 -5.37 17.78 -10.93
N SER A 167 -5.18 19.11 -11.06
CA SER A 167 -5.26 20.09 -9.97
C SER A 167 -6.69 20.48 -9.60
#